data_AF-A0A835HH20-F1
#
_entry.id   AF-A0A835HH20-F1
#
_cell.length_a   1.000
_cell.length_b   1.000
_cell.length_c   1.000
_cell.angle_alpha   90.00
_cell.angle_beta   90.00
_cell.angle_gamma   90.00
#
_symmetry.space_group_name_H-M   'P 1'
#
loop_
_entity.id
_entity.type
_entity.pdbx_description
1 polymer ?
#
loop_
_entity_poly.entity_id
_entity_poly.type
_entity_poly.pdbx_seq_one_letter_code
_entity_poly.pdbx_strand_id
1 'polypeptide(L)'
;MHGREGKKALEEIQGSFGQSYQLLNNYSNELRKVDRFSFTELQRVGNTDCFKCYFWSYGITVRSFRDTCRPHIEIDGTHLRGRSRGCLISAIAVDGDNHVFPVAFGLVSGEDNENYDWFLRCLGDQVVGYETLLVIISYHPSLVVKVPEVFPREKHVFCMNHICKNMSGLTPSLVLMRKIKTVAKTTQEWFFRAVIRDIKKMNSSVYNKLKEISLDKWACHASIVKRYGIAYTNNVECWNNMIKDDKALPVVCLVEAIRENLSAYYFKYKKMVDD
;
A
#
# COMPACT_ATOMS: atom_id res chain seq x y z
N MET A 1 -31.88 2.77 -13.64
CA MET A 1 -31.72 1.40 -13.10
C MET A 1 -30.50 1.24 -12.16
N HIS A 2 -29.96 2.30 -11.55
CA HIS A 2 -28.75 2.23 -10.71
C HIS A 2 -29.00 1.97 -9.19
N GLY A 3 -30.25 1.79 -8.76
CA GLY A 3 -30.58 1.67 -7.33
C GLY A 3 -30.67 0.25 -6.76
N ARG A 4 -30.74 -0.80 -7.59
CA ARG A 4 -30.93 -2.19 -7.15
C ARG A 4 -29.64 -2.99 -6.99
N GLU A 5 -28.61 -2.70 -7.79
CA GLU A 5 -27.32 -3.40 -7.70
C GLU A 5 -26.53 -2.99 -6.46
N GLY A 6 -26.55 -1.70 -6.08
CA GLY A 6 -25.90 -1.22 -4.84
C GLY A 6 -26.51 -1.78 -3.56
N LYS A 7 -27.85 -1.97 -3.52
CA LYS A 7 -28.55 -2.59 -2.38
C LYS A 7 -28.22 -4.09 -2.24
N LYS A 8 -28.24 -4.83 -3.35
CA LYS A 8 -27.83 -6.24 -3.37
C LYS A 8 -26.38 -6.43 -2.96
N ALA A 9 -25.48 -5.53 -3.41
CA ALA A 9 -24.08 -5.56 -3.00
C ALA A 9 -23.91 -5.33 -1.49
N LEU A 10 -24.66 -4.39 -0.92
CA LEU A 10 -24.67 -4.10 0.52
C LEU A 10 -25.22 -5.26 1.35
N GLU A 11 -26.32 -5.88 0.93
CA GLU A 11 -26.96 -7.02 1.60
C GLU A 11 -26.07 -8.28 1.58
N GLU A 12 -25.34 -8.53 0.49
CA GLU A 12 -24.39 -9.64 0.38
C GLU A 12 -23.06 -9.38 1.14
N ILE A 13 -22.63 -8.12 1.22
CA ILE A 13 -21.55 -7.68 2.12
C ILE A 13 -21.99 -7.95 3.57
N GLN A 14 -23.17 -7.49 4.01
CA GLN A 14 -23.66 -7.73 5.37
C GLN A 14 -23.74 -9.21 5.74
N GLY A 15 -24.09 -10.10 4.81
CA GLY A 15 -24.12 -11.55 5.03
C GLY A 15 -22.77 -12.22 5.34
N SER A 16 -21.64 -11.70 4.83
CA SER A 16 -20.29 -12.18 5.20
C SER A 16 -19.64 -11.39 6.34
N PHE A 17 -20.18 -10.19 6.65
CA PHE A 17 -19.66 -9.27 7.66
C PHE A 17 -20.40 -9.34 9.01
N GLY A 18 -21.63 -9.85 9.06
CA GLY A 18 -22.49 -9.85 10.26
C GLY A 18 -22.03 -10.75 11.41
N GLN A 19 -21.32 -11.85 11.13
CA GLN A 19 -20.63 -12.65 12.17
C GLN A 19 -19.19 -12.18 12.43
N SER A 20 -18.63 -11.40 11.50
CA SER A 20 -17.21 -11.02 11.53
C SER A 20 -16.92 -9.90 12.52
N TYR A 21 -17.87 -9.01 12.83
CA TYR A 21 -17.62 -7.90 13.77
C TYR A 21 -17.23 -8.41 15.16
N GLN A 22 -18.03 -9.30 15.76
CA GLN A 22 -17.75 -9.78 17.11
C GLN A 22 -16.45 -10.58 17.16
N LEU A 23 -16.17 -11.36 16.11
CA LEU A 23 -14.90 -12.09 15.98
C LEU A 23 -13.70 -11.14 15.85
N LEU A 24 -13.78 -10.09 15.03
CA LEU A 24 -12.72 -9.08 14.91
C LEU A 24 -12.54 -8.28 16.20
N ASN A 25 -13.63 -7.97 16.90
CA ASN A 25 -13.57 -7.30 18.19
C ASN A 25 -12.89 -8.18 19.25
N ASN A 26 -13.21 -9.48 19.28
CA ASN A 26 -12.54 -10.44 20.14
C ASN A 26 -11.06 -10.59 19.78
N TYR A 27 -10.75 -10.72 18.48
CA TYR A 27 -9.36 -10.74 17.99
C TYR A 27 -8.60 -9.49 18.44
N SER A 28 -9.19 -8.31 18.30
CA SER A 28 -8.60 -7.03 18.71
C SER A 28 -8.31 -6.99 20.22
N ASN A 29 -9.19 -7.57 21.04
CA ASN A 29 -8.99 -7.68 22.48
C ASN A 29 -7.85 -8.63 22.82
N GLU A 30 -7.79 -9.81 22.19
CA GLU A 30 -6.72 -10.77 22.43
C GLU A 30 -5.36 -10.26 21.92
N LEU A 31 -5.33 -9.61 20.76
CA LEU A 31 -4.11 -9.03 20.21
C LEU A 31 -3.52 -7.98 21.16
N ARG A 32 -4.35 -7.10 21.75
CA ARG A 32 -3.89 -6.10 22.72
C ARG A 32 -3.37 -6.69 24.03
N LYS A 33 -3.86 -7.86 24.45
CA LYS A 33 -3.34 -8.56 25.63
C LYS A 33 -1.93 -9.10 25.40
N VAL A 34 -1.66 -9.60 24.19
CA VAL A 34 -0.36 -10.22 23.83
C VAL A 34 0.66 -9.18 23.37
N ASP A 35 0.22 -8.18 22.61
CA ASP A 35 1.02 -7.05 22.15
C ASP A 35 0.36 -5.75 22.59
N ARG A 36 0.79 -5.24 23.76
CA ARG A 36 0.28 -4.00 24.37
C ARG A 36 0.45 -2.74 23.53
N PHE A 37 1.26 -2.82 22.46
CA PHE A 37 1.53 -1.71 21.54
C PHE A 37 0.93 -1.94 20.16
N SER A 38 0.22 -3.06 19.95
CA SER A 38 -0.62 -3.24 18.78
C SER A 38 -1.74 -2.21 18.78
N PHE A 39 -2.21 -1.89 17.59
CA PHE A 39 -3.35 -1.01 17.41
C PHE A 39 -4.35 -1.62 16.45
N THR A 40 -5.63 -1.50 16.78
CA THR A 40 -6.76 -1.96 15.98
C THR A 40 -7.86 -0.90 16.01
N GLU A 41 -8.44 -0.57 14.85
CA GLU A 41 -9.62 0.31 14.74
C GLU A 41 -10.71 -0.42 13.96
N LEU A 42 -11.88 -0.60 14.59
CA LEU A 42 -12.99 -1.38 14.03
C LEU A 42 -14.27 -0.52 13.99
N GLN A 43 -14.72 -0.13 12.80
CA GLN A 43 -15.95 0.64 12.63
C GLN A 43 -17.14 -0.27 12.32
N ARG A 44 -18.34 0.11 12.79
CA ARG A 44 -19.62 -0.57 12.48
C ARG A 44 -20.35 0.11 11.34
N VAL A 45 -21.19 -0.65 10.66
CA VAL A 45 -22.22 -0.08 9.78
C VAL A 45 -23.42 0.34 10.64
N GLY A 46 -23.51 1.62 10.97
CA GLY A 46 -24.57 2.16 11.83
C GLY A 46 -24.68 1.38 13.15
N ASN A 47 -25.90 0.96 13.51
CA ASN A 47 -26.18 0.17 14.71
C ASN A 47 -26.25 -1.35 14.44
N THR A 48 -25.64 -1.84 13.36
CA THR A 48 -25.64 -3.28 13.03
C THR A 48 -24.42 -4.00 13.62
N ASP A 49 -24.47 -5.34 13.64
CA ASP A 49 -23.30 -6.19 13.94
C ASP A 49 -22.40 -6.44 12.73
N CYS A 50 -22.54 -5.65 11.66
CA CYS A 50 -21.64 -5.69 10.52
C CYS A 50 -20.52 -4.66 10.70
N PHE A 51 -19.27 -5.06 10.49
CA PHE A 51 -18.17 -4.09 10.44
C PHE A 51 -18.16 -3.35 9.10
N LYS A 52 -17.76 -2.07 9.11
CA LYS A 52 -17.60 -1.22 7.92
C LYS A 52 -16.16 -1.28 7.42
N CYS A 53 -15.21 -1.09 8.33
CA CYS A 53 -13.79 -1.16 8.05
C CYS A 53 -13.03 -1.62 9.30
N TYR A 54 -11.86 -2.21 9.09
CA TYR A 54 -11.00 -2.74 10.15
C TYR A 54 -9.53 -2.48 9.85
N PHE A 55 -8.85 -1.72 10.71
CA PHE A 55 -7.44 -1.42 10.61
C PHE A 55 -6.70 -2.19 11.69
N TRP A 56 -5.51 -2.69 11.38
CA TRP A 56 -4.63 -3.22 12.41
C TRP A 56 -3.16 -3.02 12.07
N SER A 57 -2.35 -2.93 13.12
CA SER A 57 -0.90 -2.95 13.08
C SER A 57 -0.37 -3.67 14.32
N TYR A 58 0.78 -4.33 14.17
CA TYR A 58 1.45 -4.97 15.30
C TYR A 58 2.42 -3.97 15.92
N GLY A 59 2.45 -3.88 17.24
CA GLY A 59 3.32 -2.95 17.94
C GLY A 59 4.79 -3.23 17.65
N ILE A 60 5.15 -4.51 17.53
CA ILE A 60 6.51 -4.91 17.15
C ILE A 60 6.88 -4.45 15.73
N THR A 61 5.96 -4.57 14.75
CA THR A 61 6.26 -4.14 13.38
C THR A 61 6.38 -2.62 13.29
N VAL A 62 5.54 -1.87 14.00
CA VAL A 62 5.62 -0.40 14.02
C VAL A 62 6.92 0.10 14.65
N ARG A 63 7.35 -0.49 15.78
CA ARG A 63 8.64 -0.11 16.40
C ARG A 63 9.82 -0.44 15.50
N SER A 64 9.90 -1.68 15.01
CA SER A 64 10.98 -2.09 14.11
C SER A 64 11.02 -1.24 12.84
N PHE A 65 9.87 -0.89 12.28
CA PHE A 65 9.80 0.03 11.14
C PHE A 65 10.48 1.37 11.44
N ARG A 66 10.20 1.97 12.61
CA ARG A 66 10.79 3.25 13.00
C ARG A 66 12.30 3.15 13.27
N ASP A 67 12.76 2.03 13.81
CA ASP A 67 14.14 1.86 14.24
C ASP A 67 15.08 1.35 13.13
N THR A 68 14.60 0.51 12.21
CA THR A 68 15.46 -0.24 11.28
C THR A 68 15.13 -0.05 9.80
N CYS A 69 13.93 0.41 9.46
CA CYS A 69 13.53 0.53 8.07
C CYS A 69 13.95 1.85 7.42
N ARG A 70 14.06 1.84 6.10
CA ARG A 70 14.18 3.08 5.33
C ARG A 70 12.88 3.89 5.52
N PRO A 71 12.94 5.23 5.58
CA PRO A 71 11.77 6.09 5.82
C PRO A 71 10.86 6.16 4.58
N HIS A 72 10.23 5.04 4.27
CA HIS A 72 9.47 4.81 3.06
C HIS A 72 8.39 3.76 3.30
N ILE A 73 7.19 4.03 2.78
CA ILE A 73 6.05 3.10 2.79
C ILE A 73 5.43 3.03 1.39
N GLU A 74 5.23 1.81 0.91
CA GLU A 74 4.41 1.49 -0.26
C GLU A 74 2.98 1.22 0.20
N ILE A 75 2.00 1.83 -0.48
CA ILE A 75 0.58 1.61 -0.21
C ILE A 75 -0.11 1.13 -1.48
N ASP A 76 -0.81 0.01 -1.38
CA ASP A 76 -1.61 -0.56 -2.46
C ASP A 76 -2.84 -1.28 -1.92
N GLY A 77 -3.94 -1.17 -2.65
CA GLY A 77 -5.17 -1.91 -2.40
C GLY A 77 -5.24 -3.17 -3.27
N THR A 78 -5.71 -4.28 -2.70
CA THR A 78 -6.06 -5.48 -3.47
C THR A 78 -7.46 -5.95 -3.11
N HIS A 79 -8.26 -6.25 -4.13
CA HIS A 79 -9.57 -6.85 -3.92
C HIS A 79 -9.47 -8.20 -3.21
N LEU A 80 -10.40 -8.40 -2.26
CA LEU A 80 -10.66 -9.71 -1.66
C LEU A 80 -11.30 -10.64 -2.70
N ARG A 81 -11.26 -11.94 -2.41
CA ARG A 81 -11.74 -13.01 -3.28
C ARG A 81 -12.82 -13.84 -2.58
N GLY A 82 -13.44 -14.74 -3.32
CA GLY A 82 -14.42 -15.68 -2.77
C GLY A 82 -15.71 -14.97 -2.33
N ARG A 83 -16.19 -15.29 -1.13
CA ARG A 83 -17.43 -14.73 -0.57
C ARG A 83 -17.24 -13.37 0.08
N SER A 84 -16.02 -13.07 0.52
CA SER A 84 -15.68 -11.78 1.09
C SER A 84 -15.53 -10.75 -0.01
N ARG A 85 -16.36 -9.71 0.04
CA ARG A 85 -16.25 -8.53 -0.81
C ARG A 85 -15.46 -7.44 -0.09
N GLY A 86 -14.82 -6.56 -0.85
CA GLY A 86 -14.04 -5.45 -0.29
C GLY A 86 -12.60 -5.44 -0.79
N CYS A 87 -11.78 -4.63 -0.13
CA CYS A 87 -10.37 -4.44 -0.43
C CYS A 87 -9.53 -4.58 0.83
N LEU A 88 -8.38 -5.24 0.70
CA LEU A 88 -7.30 -5.18 1.66
C LEU A 88 -6.30 -4.12 1.20
N ILE A 89 -6.18 -3.04 1.95
CA ILE A 89 -5.12 -2.04 1.81
C ILE A 89 -3.94 -2.50 2.67
N SER A 90 -2.75 -2.53 2.08
CA SER A 90 -1.50 -2.89 2.78
C SER A 90 -0.52 -1.73 2.74
N ALA A 91 0.09 -1.42 3.88
CA ALA A 91 1.22 -0.51 4.01
C ALA A 91 2.50 -1.32 4.26
N ILE A 92 3.41 -1.30 3.30
CA ILE A 92 4.62 -2.13 3.27
C ILE A 92 5.85 -1.24 3.25
N ALA A 93 6.75 -1.44 4.21
CA ALA A 93 8.07 -0.80 4.24
C ALA A 93 9.15 -1.75 3.72
N VAL A 94 10.38 -1.24 3.72
CA VAL A 94 11.58 -1.98 3.32
C VAL A 94 12.68 -1.69 4.32
N ASP A 95 13.35 -2.73 4.80
CA ASP A 95 14.45 -2.58 5.75
C ASP A 95 15.76 -2.10 5.08
N GLY A 96 16.83 -1.99 5.88
CA GLY A 96 18.16 -1.64 5.39
C GLY A 96 18.68 -2.57 4.28
N ASP A 97 18.30 -3.84 4.34
CA ASP A 97 18.79 -4.94 3.50
C ASP A 97 17.89 -5.25 2.29
N ASN A 98 16.83 -4.46 2.09
CA ASN A 98 15.83 -4.62 1.04
C ASN A 98 14.81 -5.76 1.26
N HIS A 99 14.62 -6.23 2.49
CA HIS A 99 13.55 -7.16 2.81
C HIS A 99 12.19 -6.45 2.87
N VAL A 100 11.16 -7.18 2.45
CA VAL A 100 9.77 -6.72 2.51
C VAL A 100 9.34 -6.69 3.97
N PHE A 101 8.89 -5.53 4.45
CA PHE A 101 8.54 -5.35 5.86
C PHE A 101 7.11 -4.82 6.00
N PRO A 102 6.10 -5.71 6.13
CA PRO A 102 4.71 -5.28 6.27
C PRO A 102 4.45 -4.57 7.60
N VAL A 103 3.81 -3.40 7.57
CA VAL A 103 3.69 -2.52 8.73
C VAL A 103 2.25 -2.45 9.26
N ALA A 104 1.29 -2.21 8.37
CA ALA A 104 -0.11 -2.05 8.74
C ALA A 104 -1.06 -2.46 7.60
N PHE A 105 -2.31 -2.75 7.97
CA PHE A 105 -3.31 -3.27 7.06
C PHE A 105 -4.68 -2.66 7.35
N GLY A 106 -5.53 -2.63 6.32
CA GLY A 106 -6.89 -2.14 6.40
C GLY A 106 -7.83 -2.95 5.53
N LEU A 107 -8.92 -3.46 6.10
CA LEU A 107 -10.05 -4.02 5.38
C LEU A 107 -11.12 -2.95 5.21
N VAL A 108 -11.48 -2.69 3.96
CA VAL A 108 -12.43 -1.63 3.58
C VAL A 108 -13.42 -2.14 2.53
N SER A 109 -14.53 -1.43 2.35
CA SER A 109 -15.57 -1.81 1.38
C SER A 109 -15.13 -1.63 -0.08
N GLY A 110 -14.19 -0.73 -0.35
CA GLY A 110 -13.69 -0.45 -1.70
C GLY A 110 -12.51 0.52 -1.74
N GLU A 111 -11.99 0.73 -2.94
CA GLU A 111 -10.89 1.68 -3.19
C GLU A 111 -11.44 3.06 -3.58
N ASP A 112 -11.89 3.82 -2.57
CA ASP A 112 -12.48 5.14 -2.76
C ASP A 112 -11.87 6.19 -1.81
N ASN A 113 -12.26 7.44 -2.00
CA ASN A 113 -11.73 8.57 -1.23
C ASN A 113 -11.98 8.45 0.29
N GLU A 114 -13.13 7.92 0.70
CA GLU A 114 -13.51 7.82 2.11
C GLU A 114 -12.67 6.72 2.80
N ASN A 115 -12.60 5.56 2.16
CA ASN A 115 -11.85 4.41 2.68
C ASN A 115 -10.34 4.68 2.73
N TYR A 116 -9.78 5.34 1.71
CA TYR A 116 -8.36 5.73 1.74
C TYR A 116 -8.07 6.84 2.75
N ASP A 117 -8.92 7.86 2.88
CA ASP A 117 -8.75 8.91 3.90
C ASP A 117 -8.72 8.29 5.30
N TRP A 118 -9.69 7.43 5.62
CA TRP A 118 -9.76 6.74 6.90
C TRP A 118 -8.52 5.87 7.17
N PHE A 119 -8.09 5.06 6.20
CA PHE A 119 -6.89 4.22 6.35
C PHE A 119 -5.63 5.06 6.56
N LEU A 120 -5.45 6.12 5.77
CA LEU A 120 -4.29 7.00 5.85
C LEU A 120 -4.23 7.75 7.19
N ARG A 121 -5.37 8.16 7.76
CA ARG A 121 -5.41 8.76 9.11
C ARG A 121 -4.98 7.76 10.18
N CYS A 122 -5.49 6.53 10.15
CA CYS A 122 -5.05 5.47 11.06
C CYS A 122 -3.55 5.21 10.91
N LEU A 123 -3.04 5.14 9.68
CA LEU A 123 -1.63 4.96 9.39
C LEU A 123 -0.79 6.14 9.94
N GLY A 124 -1.26 7.37 9.77
CA GLY A 124 -0.58 8.56 10.26
C GLY A 124 -0.48 8.60 11.77
N ASP A 125 -1.59 8.36 12.46
CA ASP A 125 -1.65 8.46 13.92
C ASP A 125 -0.87 7.36 14.62
N GLN A 126 -0.83 6.16 14.02
CA GLN A 126 -0.33 4.96 14.72
C GLN A 126 1.04 4.51 14.22
N VAL A 127 1.37 4.76 12.96
CA VAL A 127 2.57 4.22 12.32
C VAL A 127 3.58 5.31 12.02
N VAL A 128 3.17 6.35 11.28
CA VAL A 128 4.06 7.41 10.81
C VAL A 128 4.46 8.30 11.98
N GLY A 129 5.74 8.29 12.34
CA GLY A 129 6.28 9.18 13.38
C GLY A 129 6.52 10.61 12.87
N TYR A 130 6.69 11.56 13.77
CA TYR A 130 6.93 12.97 13.43
C TYR A 130 8.39 13.30 13.11
N GLU A 131 9.34 12.42 13.41
CA GLU A 131 10.78 12.77 13.43
C GLU A 131 11.43 12.75 12.04
N THR A 132 11.00 11.84 11.16
CA THR A 132 11.64 11.64 9.85
C THR A 132 10.64 11.85 8.72
N LEU A 133 11.05 12.65 7.74
CA LEU A 133 10.31 12.86 6.50
C LEU A 133 10.25 11.56 5.68
N LEU A 134 9.05 11.07 5.44
CA LEU A 134 8.76 9.79 4.81
C LEU A 134 8.46 9.95 3.31
N VAL A 135 8.87 8.98 2.51
CA VAL A 135 8.38 8.79 1.14
C VAL A 135 7.19 7.83 1.14
N ILE A 136 6.02 8.28 0.69
CA ILE A 136 4.87 7.40 0.43
C ILE A 136 4.87 7.09 -1.06
N ILE A 137 5.03 5.83 -1.45
CA ILE A 137 4.88 5.40 -2.84
C ILE A 137 3.53 4.72 -3.01
N SER A 138 2.67 5.30 -3.85
CA SER A 138 1.38 4.70 -4.16
C SER A 138 0.83 5.24 -5.47
N TYR A 139 -0.20 4.59 -6.03
CA TYR A 139 -0.89 5.13 -7.20
C TYR A 139 -2.31 4.58 -7.33
N HIS A 140 -3.28 5.40 -6.94
CA HIS A 140 -4.71 5.24 -7.19
C HIS A 140 -5.31 6.65 -7.28
N PRO A 141 -6.33 6.93 -8.12
CA PRO A 141 -6.94 8.27 -8.19
C PRO A 141 -7.27 8.87 -6.81
N SER A 142 -7.83 8.05 -5.92
CA SER A 142 -8.12 8.45 -4.54
C SER A 142 -6.86 8.75 -3.71
N LEU A 143 -5.81 7.93 -3.85
CA LEU A 143 -4.54 8.16 -3.12
C LEU A 143 -3.79 9.41 -3.63
N VAL A 144 -3.89 9.72 -4.93
CA VAL A 144 -3.36 10.97 -5.51
C VAL A 144 -3.95 12.20 -4.81
N VAL A 145 -5.22 12.12 -4.41
CA VAL A 145 -5.91 13.20 -3.68
C VAL A 145 -5.64 13.11 -2.17
N LYS A 146 -5.75 11.93 -1.55
CA LYS A 146 -5.79 11.80 -0.10
C LYS A 146 -4.44 11.79 0.60
N VAL A 147 -3.38 11.28 -0.04
CA VAL A 147 -2.05 11.31 0.57
C VAL A 147 -1.59 12.75 0.87
N PRO A 148 -1.63 13.73 -0.06
CA PRO A 148 -1.22 15.09 0.27
C PRO A 148 -2.15 15.82 1.26
N GLU A 149 -3.43 15.44 1.35
CA GLU A 149 -4.36 15.99 2.34
C GLU A 149 -4.05 15.49 3.76
N VAL A 150 -3.78 14.19 3.93
CA VAL A 150 -3.51 13.57 5.25
C VAL A 150 -2.04 13.75 5.66
N PHE A 151 -1.12 13.74 4.69
CA PHE A 151 0.32 13.83 4.91
C PHE A 151 0.93 15.03 4.17
N PRO A 152 0.57 16.28 4.55
CA PRO A 152 1.02 17.48 3.83
C PRO A 152 2.53 17.68 3.90
N ARG A 153 3.17 17.13 4.93
CA ARG A 153 4.62 17.19 5.11
C ARG A 153 5.35 16.12 4.30
N GLU A 154 4.74 14.95 4.13
CA GLU A 154 5.43 13.77 3.60
C GLU A 154 5.51 13.76 2.07
N LYS A 155 6.50 13.06 1.52
CA LYS A 155 6.73 13.04 0.08
C LYS A 155 5.92 11.95 -0.59
N HIS A 156 4.78 12.33 -1.18
CA HIS A 156 4.02 11.42 -2.03
C HIS A 156 4.65 11.26 -3.41
N VAL A 157 4.95 10.02 -3.78
CA VAL A 157 5.59 9.57 -5.02
C VAL A 157 4.67 8.57 -5.71
N PHE A 158 4.61 8.66 -7.02
CA PHE A 158 3.77 7.83 -7.86
C PHE A 158 4.56 6.62 -8.35
N CYS A 159 3.99 5.44 -8.14
CA CYS A 159 4.57 4.20 -8.64
C CYS A 159 4.73 4.24 -10.16
N MET A 160 5.97 4.03 -10.63
CA MET A 160 6.25 4.06 -12.07
C MET A 160 5.60 2.89 -12.83
N ASN A 161 5.38 1.73 -12.21
CA ASN A 161 4.62 0.64 -12.85
C ASN A 161 3.19 1.10 -13.16
N HIS A 162 2.54 1.81 -12.24
CA HIS A 162 1.19 2.32 -12.42
C HIS A 162 1.13 3.46 -13.43
N ILE A 163 2.09 4.39 -13.41
CA ILE A 163 2.24 5.40 -14.46
C ILE A 163 2.34 4.72 -15.83
N CYS A 164 3.18 3.68 -15.97
CA CYS A 164 3.29 2.92 -17.21
C CYS A 164 2.02 2.17 -17.61
N LYS A 165 1.32 1.53 -16.66
CA LYS A 165 0.03 0.86 -16.91
C LYS A 165 -1.00 1.87 -17.45
N ASN A 166 -1.05 3.09 -16.94
CA ASN A 166 -1.96 4.14 -17.42
C ASN A 166 -1.54 4.77 -18.76
N MET A 167 -0.31 4.52 -19.21
CA MET A 167 0.12 4.85 -20.57
C MET A 167 -0.21 3.74 -21.58
N SER A 168 -0.81 2.62 -21.15
CA SER A 168 -1.26 1.53 -22.03
C SER A 168 -2.26 2.04 -23.08
N GLY A 169 -2.12 1.53 -24.31
CA GLY A 169 -2.68 2.15 -25.53
C GLY A 169 -1.61 2.78 -26.44
N LEU A 170 -0.43 3.13 -25.90
CA LEU A 170 0.76 3.50 -26.67
C LEU A 170 1.73 2.31 -26.92
N THR A 171 1.40 1.13 -26.37
CA THR A 171 2.21 -0.12 -26.33
C THR A 171 3.73 0.11 -26.40
N PRO A 172 4.34 0.64 -25.32
CA PRO A 172 5.78 0.84 -25.28
C PRO A 172 6.51 -0.49 -25.51
N SER A 173 7.51 -0.49 -26.40
CA SER A 173 8.38 -1.65 -26.56
C SER A 173 9.08 -2.00 -25.23
N LEU A 174 9.50 -3.26 -25.06
CA LEU A 174 10.29 -3.68 -23.88
C LEU A 174 11.52 -2.80 -23.65
N VAL A 175 12.15 -2.33 -24.73
CA VAL A 175 13.30 -1.41 -24.70
C VAL A 175 12.91 -0.06 -24.09
N LEU A 176 11.78 0.51 -24.52
CA LEU A 176 11.27 1.78 -24.00
C LEU A 176 10.91 1.66 -22.51
N MET A 177 10.25 0.56 -22.12
CA MET A 177 9.95 0.27 -20.71
C MET A 177 11.21 0.18 -19.84
N ARG A 178 12.28 -0.47 -20.33
CA ARG A 178 13.57 -0.51 -19.62
C ARG A 178 14.15 0.89 -19.44
N LYS A 179 14.14 1.74 -20.48
CA LYS A 179 14.63 3.12 -20.38
C LYS A 179 13.81 3.94 -19.37
N ILE A 180 12.47 3.83 -19.39
CA ILE A 180 11.59 4.50 -18.41
C ILE A 180 11.95 4.07 -16.98
N LYS A 181 12.11 2.77 -16.77
CA LYS A 181 12.48 2.22 -15.46
C LYS A 181 13.85 2.74 -15.00
N THR A 182 14.84 2.75 -15.89
CA THR A 182 16.18 3.25 -15.62
C THR A 182 16.19 4.75 -15.27
N VAL A 183 15.47 5.57 -16.04
CA VAL A 183 15.43 7.02 -15.82
C VAL A 183 14.65 7.40 -14.56
N ALA A 184 13.66 6.60 -14.15
CA ALA A 184 12.91 6.83 -12.91
C ALA A 184 13.77 6.64 -11.66
N LYS A 185 14.70 5.67 -11.68
CA LYS A 185 15.55 5.31 -10.53
C LYS A 185 16.79 6.18 -10.36
N THR A 186 17.27 6.80 -11.44
CA THR A 186 18.55 7.51 -11.39
C THR A 186 18.48 8.69 -10.42
N THR A 187 19.53 8.83 -9.62
CA THR A 187 19.77 10.00 -8.76
C THR A 187 20.59 11.07 -9.47
N GLN A 188 21.12 10.77 -10.66
CA GLN A 188 22.03 11.63 -11.41
C GLN A 188 21.27 12.41 -12.49
N GLU A 189 21.22 13.74 -12.34
CA GLU A 189 20.48 14.61 -13.25
C GLU A 189 21.02 14.57 -14.69
N TRP A 190 22.35 14.54 -14.88
CA TRP A 190 22.94 14.48 -16.22
C TRP A 190 22.51 13.21 -16.97
N PHE A 191 22.48 12.07 -16.26
CA PHE A 191 22.05 10.79 -16.82
C PHE A 191 20.54 10.81 -17.08
N PHE A 192 19.76 11.39 -16.18
CA PHE A 192 18.33 11.64 -16.41
C PHE A 192 18.11 12.40 -17.71
N ARG A 193 18.78 13.55 -17.88
CA ARG A 193 18.69 14.40 -19.07
C ARG A 193 19.09 13.67 -20.35
N ALA A 194 20.06 12.75 -20.28
CA ALA A 194 20.44 11.92 -21.42
C ALA A 194 19.33 10.92 -21.79
N VAL A 195 18.87 10.11 -20.83
CA VAL A 195 17.90 9.04 -21.09
C VAL A 195 16.52 9.60 -21.46
N ILE A 196 16.09 10.71 -20.85
CA ILE A 196 14.78 11.31 -21.18
C ILE A 196 14.75 11.90 -22.61
N ARG A 197 15.89 12.38 -23.13
CA ARG A 197 16.03 12.79 -24.53
C ARG A 197 15.90 11.61 -25.48
N ASP A 198 16.48 10.45 -25.13
CA ASP A 198 16.31 9.22 -25.89
C ASP A 198 14.85 8.76 -25.90
N ILE A 199 14.18 8.79 -24.75
CA ILE A 199 12.75 8.45 -24.64
C ILE A 199 11.92 9.34 -25.57
N LYS A 200 12.18 10.66 -25.58
CA LYS A 200 11.50 11.60 -26.47
C LYS A 200 11.71 11.28 -27.96
N LYS A 201 12.93 10.88 -28.34
CA LYS A 201 13.24 10.48 -29.73
C LYS A 201 12.56 9.17 -30.12
N MET A 202 12.50 8.20 -29.20
CA MET A 202 11.88 6.89 -29.44
C MET A 202 10.35 6.98 -29.50
N ASN A 203 9.75 7.78 -28.63
CA ASN A 203 8.30 7.95 -28.56
C ASN A 203 7.94 9.28 -27.88
N SER A 204 7.62 10.29 -28.68
CA SER A 204 7.25 11.63 -28.20
C SER A 204 5.96 11.64 -27.38
N SER A 205 4.99 10.78 -27.70
CA SER A 205 3.73 10.65 -26.96
C SER A 205 3.95 10.16 -25.52
N VAL A 206 4.82 9.17 -25.33
CA VAL A 206 5.21 8.69 -23.99
C VAL A 206 5.94 9.79 -23.22
N TYR A 207 6.86 10.51 -23.86
CA TYR A 207 7.53 11.65 -23.24
C TYR A 207 6.54 12.74 -22.80
N ASN A 208 5.55 13.07 -23.63
CA ASN A 208 4.54 14.08 -23.30
C ASN A 208 3.69 13.67 -22.09
N LYS A 209 3.24 12.40 -22.03
CA LYS A 209 2.53 11.88 -20.84
C LYS A 209 3.38 11.94 -19.56
N LEU A 210 4.66 11.61 -19.64
CA LEU A 210 5.57 11.73 -18.48
C LEU A 210 5.74 13.18 -18.02
N LYS A 211 5.68 14.15 -18.95
CA LYS A 211 5.80 15.58 -18.68
C LYS A 211 4.57 16.17 -18.00
N GLU A 212 3.39 15.57 -18.18
CA GLU A 212 2.15 15.98 -17.50
C GLU A 212 2.22 15.70 -15.99
N ILE A 213 3.05 14.75 -15.57
CA ILE A 213 3.26 14.41 -14.16
C ILE A 213 4.45 15.20 -13.64
N SER A 214 4.26 15.89 -12.51
CA SER A 214 5.34 16.64 -11.86
C SER A 214 6.56 15.74 -11.63
N LEU A 215 7.74 16.26 -11.96
CA LEU A 215 8.98 15.46 -12.05
C LEU A 215 9.36 14.82 -10.71
N ASP A 216 9.13 15.57 -9.63
CA ASP A 216 9.30 15.12 -8.25
C ASP A 216 8.29 14.05 -7.82
N LYS A 217 7.29 13.67 -8.65
CA LYS A 217 6.40 12.55 -8.33
C LYS A 217 6.92 11.22 -8.82
N TRP A 218 7.87 11.18 -9.76
CA TRP A 218 8.28 9.90 -10.38
C TRP A 218 9.77 9.75 -10.63
N ALA A 219 10.54 10.83 -10.74
CA ALA A 219 11.99 10.77 -10.97
C ALA A 219 12.77 10.94 -9.65
N CYS A 220 13.64 9.98 -9.32
CA CYS A 220 14.40 10.00 -8.07
C CYS A 220 15.33 11.23 -7.93
N HIS A 221 16.02 11.63 -9.00
CA HIS A 221 16.93 12.80 -8.95
C HIS A 221 16.22 14.12 -8.59
N ALA A 222 14.92 14.24 -8.88
CA ALA A 222 14.13 15.45 -8.61
C ALA A 222 13.50 15.46 -7.21
N SER A 223 13.77 14.42 -6.40
CA SER A 223 13.23 14.30 -5.05
C SER A 223 14.10 15.06 -4.05
N ILE A 224 13.48 15.90 -3.22
CA ILE A 224 14.15 16.49 -2.06
C ILE A 224 14.44 15.46 -0.96
N VAL A 225 13.66 14.36 -0.93
CA VAL A 225 13.83 13.24 0.00
C VAL A 225 14.57 12.11 -0.68
N LYS A 226 15.55 11.51 0.00
CA LYS A 226 16.26 10.34 -0.51
C LYS A 226 15.26 9.20 -0.74
N ARG A 227 15.18 8.70 -1.97
CA ARG A 227 14.31 7.56 -2.35
C ARG A 227 15.00 6.20 -2.35
N TYR A 228 16.31 6.17 -2.11
CA TYR A 228 17.10 4.93 -2.14
C TYR A 228 16.94 4.11 -3.44
N GLY A 229 16.68 4.79 -4.57
CA GLY A 229 16.44 4.13 -5.86
C GLY A 229 15.10 3.40 -5.98
N ILE A 230 14.20 3.57 -5.00
CA ILE A 230 12.85 3.00 -4.98
C ILE A 230 11.91 3.92 -5.76
N ALA A 231 11.29 3.38 -6.81
CA ALA A 231 10.37 4.09 -7.70
C ALA A 231 9.10 3.28 -8.01
N TYR A 232 8.90 2.14 -7.34
CA TYR A 232 7.80 1.21 -7.61
C TYR A 232 7.19 0.71 -6.32
N THR A 233 5.99 0.16 -6.44
CA THR A 233 5.27 -0.58 -5.40
C THR A 233 5.52 -2.09 -5.51
N ASN A 234 6.75 -2.50 -5.89
CA ASN A 234 7.04 -3.90 -6.15
C ASN A 234 6.91 -4.75 -4.88
N ASN A 235 7.23 -4.20 -3.71
CA ASN A 235 7.23 -4.94 -2.46
C ASN A 235 5.79 -5.21 -2.01
N VAL A 236 4.91 -4.21 -2.13
CA VAL A 236 3.48 -4.42 -1.86
C VAL A 236 2.79 -5.27 -2.93
N GLU A 237 3.17 -5.16 -4.22
CA GLU A 237 2.67 -6.07 -5.26
C GLU A 237 3.10 -7.53 -4.97
N CYS A 238 4.35 -7.75 -4.54
CA CYS A 238 4.86 -9.06 -4.14
C CYS A 238 4.12 -9.61 -2.91
N TRP A 239 3.92 -8.78 -1.88
CA TRP A 239 3.14 -9.12 -0.71
C TRP A 239 1.71 -9.52 -1.08
N ASN A 240 1.03 -8.70 -1.89
CA ASN A 240 -0.33 -8.96 -2.35
C ASN A 240 -0.47 -10.27 -3.14
N ASN A 241 0.61 -10.70 -3.80
CA ASN A 241 0.68 -11.99 -4.48
C ASN A 241 1.00 -13.16 -3.54
N MET A 242 1.75 -12.94 -2.46
CA MET A 242 2.02 -13.96 -1.44
C MET A 242 0.73 -14.39 -0.72
N ILE A 243 -0.12 -13.44 -0.36
CA ILE A 243 -1.41 -13.70 0.31
C ILE A 243 -2.57 -13.92 -0.68
N LYS A 244 -2.27 -14.29 -1.92
CA LYS A 244 -3.25 -14.34 -3.01
C LYS A 244 -4.43 -15.28 -2.72
N ASP A 245 -4.13 -16.42 -2.12
CA ASP A 245 -5.12 -17.46 -1.82
C ASP A 245 -5.84 -17.18 -0.49
N ASP A 246 -5.13 -16.61 0.49
CA ASP A 246 -5.69 -16.18 1.77
C ASP A 246 -6.81 -15.15 1.60
N LYS A 247 -6.75 -14.33 0.55
CA LYS A 247 -7.80 -13.33 0.23
C LYS A 247 -9.18 -13.93 -0.02
N ALA A 248 -9.30 -15.24 -0.23
CA ALA A 248 -10.59 -15.92 -0.36
C ALA A 248 -11.19 -16.40 0.98
N LEU A 249 -10.42 -16.31 2.07
CA LEU A 249 -10.84 -16.72 3.40
C LEU A 249 -11.87 -15.75 4.00
N PRO A 250 -12.68 -16.22 4.97
CA PRO A 250 -13.46 -15.33 5.83
C PRO A 250 -12.55 -14.28 6.49
N VAL A 251 -13.10 -13.09 6.77
CA VAL A 251 -12.31 -11.92 7.18
C VAL A 251 -11.39 -12.19 8.37
N VAL A 252 -11.90 -12.79 9.46
CA VAL A 252 -11.06 -13.10 10.62
C VAL A 252 -9.97 -14.10 10.28
N CYS A 253 -10.27 -15.10 9.45
CA CYS A 253 -9.28 -16.08 9.01
C CYS A 253 -8.19 -15.44 8.14
N LEU A 254 -8.53 -14.44 7.31
CA LEU A 254 -7.54 -13.65 6.56
C LEU A 254 -6.62 -12.87 7.50
N VAL A 255 -7.16 -12.22 8.54
CA VAL A 255 -6.35 -11.47 9.52
C VAL A 255 -5.40 -12.41 10.27
N GLU A 256 -5.88 -13.60 10.67
CA GLU A 256 -5.04 -14.63 11.28
C GLU A 256 -3.98 -15.18 10.31
N ALA A 257 -4.34 -15.48 9.07
CA ALA A 257 -3.40 -15.95 8.05
C ALA A 257 -2.28 -14.92 7.81
N ILE A 258 -2.61 -13.63 7.75
CA ILE A 258 -1.61 -12.56 7.67
C ILE A 258 -0.68 -12.58 8.89
N ARG A 259 -1.21 -12.72 10.11
CA ARG A 259 -0.41 -12.82 11.34
C ARG A 259 0.54 -14.02 11.28
N GLU A 260 0.07 -15.17 10.86
CA GLU A 260 0.86 -16.40 10.75
C GLU A 260 1.96 -16.28 9.70
N ASN A 261 1.62 -15.75 8.52
CA ASN A 261 2.58 -15.49 7.44
C ASN A 261 3.70 -14.54 7.91
N LEU A 262 3.35 -13.46 8.63
CA LEU A 262 4.34 -12.55 9.21
C LEU A 262 5.21 -13.23 10.26
N SER A 263 4.60 -13.99 11.16
CA SER A 263 5.33 -14.69 12.22
C SER A 263 6.33 -15.68 11.62
N ALA A 264 5.91 -16.46 10.63
CA ALA A 264 6.77 -17.39 9.92
C ALA A 264 7.88 -16.68 9.13
N TYR A 265 7.58 -15.56 8.49
CA TYR A 265 8.54 -14.74 7.77
C TYR A 265 9.64 -14.20 8.69
N TYR A 266 9.26 -13.54 9.79
CA TYR A 266 10.21 -12.98 10.74
C TYR A 266 11.00 -14.06 11.50
N PHE A 267 10.40 -15.22 11.78
CA PHE A 267 11.12 -16.33 12.39
C PHE A 267 12.21 -16.90 11.47
N LYS A 268 11.93 -17.04 10.17
CA LYS A 268 12.95 -17.44 9.19
C LYS A 268 14.04 -16.38 9.06
N TYR A 269 13.65 -15.11 9.03
CA TYR A 269 14.60 -14.00 8.92
C TYR A 269 15.56 -13.95 10.10
N LYS A 270 15.07 -14.11 11.34
CA LYS A 270 15.93 -14.16 12.53
C LYS A 270 17.01 -15.25 12.42
N LYS A 271 16.65 -16.46 11.96
CA LYS A 271 17.62 -17.54 11.77
C LYS A 271 18.71 -17.19 10.76
N MET A 272 18.38 -16.47 9.68
CA MET A 272 19.37 -16.07 8.66
C MET A 272 20.36 -15.01 9.16
N VAL A 273 20.00 -14.25 10.20
CA VAL A 273 20.86 -13.19 10.78
C VAL A 273 21.73 -13.73 11.91
N ASP A 274 21.25 -14.76 12.61
CA ASP A 274 21.96 -15.41 13.72
C ASP A 274 22.98 -16.49 13.24
N ASP A 275 22.97 -16.85 11.95
CA ASP A 275 23.91 -17.79 11.27
C ASP A 275 25.01 -17.07 10.48
#